data_AF-A0A0K9Q304-F1
#
_entry.id   AF-A0A0K9Q304-F1
#
_cell.length_a   1.000
_cell.length_b   1.000
_cell.length_c   1.000
_cell.angle_alpha   90.00
_cell.angle_beta   90.00
_cell.angle_gamma   90.00
#
_symmetry.space_group_name_H-M   'P 1'
#
loop_
_entity.id
_entity.type
_entity.pdbx_description
1 polymer ?
#
loop_
_entity_poly.entity_id
_entity_poly.type
_entity_poly.pdbx_seq_one_letter_code
_entity_poly.pdbx_strand_id
1 'polypeptide(L)'
;MANSTVLSITLLIAVLLSLTAIQSRKISFDSEENSLISDGVSSSIRSPRRLPSFLRLGAAEEACEETYGFLPCTMTVMGNLFLLIVYGYLMFTAATFLSNGSEILLAILGPGIVGGLFLPILGALPDAILILVSGLSGNKEVAQEQVLIGMGLLAGSTVMLLTVLWGSCVIVGKCDLSEDNKTAIDLQNNKKFSLCGSGVTTDKQTSYASRIMVISIIPFVITQLPKILNSKSGSHLSVLVALILSVALLISYCVYQIYQPWIQRRRIAYVKHKHVISGFLKHVTDVHVTPFGKLLNDDGSLNIQIIEKLFDKLDENSDNFISKNELTALIIGIQFDKMDLDSDDATEKVMKEFDTSGDNRIDRNEFIEGFKKWLHVAKKSSTPSGIFSKRLFHDFHHRTSQEHEHLIDENDDDSDKEDESADNSSTWMTIQAVSFLIIGAIIAAVFADPLVDSVNNFSSVTKIPSFFISFIAMPFATNSSEAVSALIFASRKKKRTASLTFSEIYGAVTMNNTLCLAVFLGLVYIRGLTWDFSSEVLVILIVCVVMGIFTSFQTTFPVWTSSVAYILYPLSLILIYVLDFIYEWS
;
A
#
# COMPACT_ATOMS: atom_id res chain seq x y z
N MET A 1 1.15 -16.09 6.23
CA MET A 1 1.89 -14.83 6.47
C MET A 1 2.86 -14.90 7.65
N ALA A 2 2.63 -15.75 8.66
CA ALA A 2 3.43 -15.85 9.89
C ALA A 2 4.96 -15.69 9.72
N ASN A 3 5.62 -16.41 8.82
CA ASN A 3 7.07 -16.27 8.65
C ASN A 3 7.54 -14.86 8.24
N SER A 4 6.70 -14.04 7.59
CA SER A 4 7.05 -12.67 7.23
C SER A 4 6.82 -11.68 8.37
N THR A 5 5.73 -11.83 9.14
CA THR A 5 5.50 -11.00 10.33
C THR A 5 6.45 -11.38 11.44
N VAL A 6 6.75 -12.67 11.63
CA VAL A 6 7.83 -13.16 12.51
C VAL A 6 9.19 -12.72 11.99
N LEU A 7 9.45 -12.61 10.67
CA LEU A 7 10.70 -12.01 10.19
C LEU A 7 10.76 -10.52 10.51
N SER A 8 9.71 -9.73 10.28
CA SER A 8 9.69 -8.31 10.66
C SER A 8 9.81 -8.10 12.17
N ILE A 9 9.16 -8.93 12.98
CA ILE A 9 9.24 -8.89 14.45
C ILE A 9 10.61 -9.36 14.95
N THR A 10 11.20 -10.41 14.36
CA THR A 10 12.57 -10.84 14.73
C THR A 10 13.64 -9.90 14.18
N LEU A 11 13.39 -9.17 13.10
CA LEU A 11 14.25 -8.08 12.63
C LEU A 11 14.14 -6.86 13.55
N LEU A 12 12.92 -6.47 13.96
CA LEU A 12 12.68 -5.42 14.95
C LEU A 12 13.34 -5.77 16.28
N ILE A 13 13.17 -7.00 16.76
CA ILE A 13 13.83 -7.51 17.97
C ILE A 13 15.35 -7.62 17.77
N ALA A 14 15.86 -8.00 16.60
CA ALA A 14 17.30 -8.01 16.32
C ALA A 14 17.90 -6.60 16.28
N VAL A 15 17.15 -5.61 15.78
CA VAL A 15 17.53 -4.18 15.83
C VAL A 15 17.53 -3.71 17.29
N LEU A 16 16.46 -3.95 18.05
CA LEU A 16 16.38 -3.63 19.48
C LEU A 16 17.47 -4.32 20.31
N LEU A 17 17.83 -5.57 20.00
CA LEU A 17 18.94 -6.28 20.63
C LEU A 17 20.31 -5.75 20.14
N SER A 18 20.43 -5.29 18.90
CA SER A 18 21.67 -4.65 18.42
C SER A 18 21.96 -3.32 19.12
N LEU A 19 20.93 -2.59 19.54
CA LEU A 19 21.09 -1.42 20.43
C LEU A 19 21.72 -1.82 21.78
N THR A 20 21.48 -3.04 22.29
CA THR A 20 22.14 -3.55 23.50
C THR A 20 23.58 -4.01 23.29
N ALA A 21 24.01 -4.18 22.03
CA ALA A 21 25.38 -4.55 21.67
C ALA A 21 26.29 -3.33 21.41
N ILE A 22 25.71 -2.13 21.29
CA ILE A 22 26.45 -0.86 21.29
C ILE A 22 26.91 -0.58 22.74
N GLN A 23 28.16 -0.11 22.91
CA GLN A 23 28.77 0.05 24.23
C GLN A 23 28.17 1.22 25.03
N SER A 24 27.06 0.95 25.71
CA SER A 24 26.47 1.83 26.73
C SER A 24 27.44 2.02 27.91
N ARG A 25 28.24 3.08 27.83
CA ARG A 25 29.17 3.49 28.89
C ARG A 25 28.35 3.99 30.08
N LYS A 26 28.14 3.13 31.09
CA LYS A 26 27.53 3.53 32.36
C LYS A 26 28.24 4.75 32.93
N ILE A 27 27.52 5.87 33.02
CA ILE A 27 27.87 6.98 33.89
C ILE A 27 27.46 6.55 35.30
N SER A 28 28.43 6.44 36.21
CA SER A 28 28.16 6.31 37.64
C SER A 28 27.76 7.68 38.18
N PHE A 29 26.53 7.78 38.72
CA PHE A 29 26.17 8.88 39.60
C PHE A 29 26.90 8.69 40.93
N ASP A 30 28.09 9.26 41.06
CA ASP A 30 28.66 9.57 42.38
C ASP A 30 28.00 10.85 42.89
N SER A 31 27.23 10.73 43.96
CA SER A 31 26.48 11.83 44.56
C SER A 31 27.33 12.59 45.57
N GLU A 32 28.02 13.65 45.13
CA GLU A 32 28.70 14.58 46.03
C GLU A 32 27.72 15.60 46.66
N GLU A 33 27.18 15.27 47.83
CA GLU A 33 26.86 16.29 48.85
C GLU A 33 27.29 15.79 50.24
N ASN A 34 27.80 16.72 51.06
CA ASN A 34 28.07 16.60 52.50
C ASN A 34 29.13 15.58 52.97
N SER A 35 30.37 16.04 53.12
CA SER A 35 30.98 16.18 54.47
C SER A 35 32.28 17.02 54.44
N LEU A 36 32.72 17.49 55.62
CA LEU A 36 33.83 18.42 55.82
C LEU A 36 34.93 17.78 56.70
N ILE A 37 36.09 18.45 56.77
CA ILE A 37 37.17 18.35 57.80
C ILE A 37 38.29 17.29 57.57
N SER A 38 39.48 17.81 57.20
CA SER A 38 40.86 17.40 57.60
C SER A 38 41.34 15.94 57.36
N ASP A 39 42.64 15.62 57.43
CA ASP A 39 43.86 16.44 57.60
C ASP A 39 44.94 16.07 56.54
N GLY A 40 46.18 16.55 56.70
CA GLY A 40 47.24 16.37 55.70
C GLY A 40 48.56 15.86 56.28
N VAL A 41 49.13 14.82 55.64
CA VAL A 41 50.51 14.33 55.85
C VAL A 41 51.08 13.83 54.51
N SER A 42 52.41 13.70 54.42
CA SER A 42 53.16 13.66 53.16
C SER A 42 53.76 12.30 52.78
N SER A 43 54.20 12.23 51.51
CA SER A 43 55.37 11.47 51.00
C SER A 43 55.18 10.07 50.35
N SER A 44 56.27 9.64 49.68
CA SER A 44 56.52 8.35 49.02
C SER A 44 55.92 8.07 47.62
N ILE A 45 56.65 8.59 46.63
CA ILE A 45 57.01 7.96 45.35
C ILE A 45 56.55 6.49 45.18
N ARG A 46 55.63 6.24 44.24
CA ARG A 46 55.63 5.00 43.43
C ARG A 46 55.12 5.27 42.02
N SER A 47 55.94 4.93 41.03
CA SER A 47 55.67 5.21 39.62
C SER A 47 54.78 4.14 38.97
N PRO A 48 53.64 4.52 38.36
CA PRO A 48 53.02 3.69 37.32
C PRO A 48 53.86 3.74 36.04
N ARG A 49 53.76 2.70 35.21
CA ARG A 49 54.58 2.53 34.00
C ARG A 49 54.15 3.52 32.91
N ARG A 50 55.12 4.04 32.15
CA ARG A 50 54.85 4.73 30.88
C ARG A 50 54.24 3.75 29.88
N LEU A 51 53.04 4.05 29.39
CA LEU A 51 52.55 3.68 28.07
C LEU A 51 52.32 5.00 27.30
N PRO A 52 52.69 5.09 26.02
CA PRO A 52 52.88 6.39 25.37
C PRO A 52 51.55 7.06 25.04
N SER A 53 51.46 8.34 25.39
CA SER A 53 50.38 9.24 25.00
C SER A 53 50.46 9.55 23.50
N PHE A 54 49.70 8.82 22.69
CA PHE A 54 49.31 9.21 21.34
C PHE A 54 47.79 9.35 21.26
N LEU A 55 47.31 10.27 20.42
CA LEU A 55 45.88 10.53 20.18
C LEU A 55 45.06 10.98 21.42
N ARG A 56 45.57 12.00 22.13
CA ARG A 56 44.69 13.10 22.55
C ARG A 56 44.77 14.20 21.48
N LEU A 57 44.12 13.98 20.34
CA LEU A 57 43.81 15.06 19.42
C LEU A 57 42.51 15.70 19.92
N GLY A 58 42.55 16.98 20.24
CA GLY A 58 41.36 17.73 20.65
C GLY A 58 40.50 18.07 19.45
N ALA A 59 39.55 17.19 19.12
CA ALA A 59 38.33 17.62 18.46
C ALA A 59 37.30 17.91 19.56
N ALA A 60 36.60 19.04 19.46
CA ALA A 60 35.25 19.10 19.99
C ALA A 60 34.40 18.35 18.97
N GLU A 61 33.96 17.14 19.31
CA GLU A 61 33.01 16.42 18.46
C GLU A 61 31.69 17.18 18.53
N GLU A 62 31.22 17.67 17.39
CA GLU A 62 29.86 18.20 17.25
C GLU A 62 28.92 17.03 17.54
N ALA A 63 28.28 17.08 18.71
CA ALA A 63 27.48 15.97 19.21
C ALA A 63 26.27 15.77 18.29
N CYS A 64 26.17 14.57 17.72
CA CYS A 64 25.05 14.19 16.87
C CYS A 64 23.78 14.15 17.74
N GLU A 65 22.84 15.07 17.51
CA GLU A 65 21.65 15.21 18.34
C GLU A 65 20.68 14.05 18.08
N GLU A 66 20.46 13.21 19.09
CA GLU A 66 19.57 12.05 19.01
C GLU A 66 18.12 12.50 19.14
N THR A 67 17.30 12.32 18.09
CA THR A 67 15.90 12.79 17.99
C THR A 67 15.07 12.61 19.26
N TYR A 68 15.25 11.50 19.99
CA TYR A 68 14.59 11.23 21.28
C TYR A 68 15.56 10.89 22.43
N GLY A 69 16.86 11.15 22.31
CA GLY A 69 17.86 10.83 23.36
C GLY A 69 18.07 9.33 23.62
N PHE A 70 17.77 8.48 22.63
CA PHE A 70 18.08 7.04 22.63
C PHE A 70 18.17 6.42 21.22
N LEU A 71 17.68 7.10 20.18
CA LEU A 71 17.72 6.61 18.80
C LEU A 71 19.07 6.95 18.15
N PRO A 72 19.65 6.03 17.35
CA PRO A 72 20.98 6.20 16.80
C PRO A 72 21.05 7.39 15.83
N CYS A 73 21.92 8.35 16.13
CA CYS A 73 22.32 9.46 15.25
C CYS A 73 23.66 9.17 14.58
N THR A 74 23.92 9.72 13.39
CA THR A 74 25.25 9.65 12.75
C THR A 74 25.54 10.83 11.81
N MET A 75 26.80 11.27 11.78
CA MET A 75 27.30 12.32 10.88
C MET A 75 27.94 11.75 9.60
N THR A 76 27.71 10.47 9.28
CA THR A 76 28.33 9.80 8.12
C THR A 76 27.31 9.51 7.01
N VAL A 77 27.70 9.71 5.75
CA VAL A 77 26.83 9.43 4.58
C VAL A 77 26.27 8.00 4.60
N MET A 78 27.14 7.01 4.86
CA MET A 78 26.72 5.60 4.92
C MET A 78 25.84 5.29 6.13
N GLY A 79 26.05 5.97 7.26
CA GLY A 79 25.19 5.86 8.43
C GLY A 79 23.81 6.45 8.18
N ASN A 80 23.71 7.66 7.64
CA ASN A 80 22.42 8.30 7.35
C ASN A 80 21.66 7.56 6.24
N LEU A 81 22.35 6.98 5.25
CA LEU A 81 21.75 6.05 4.30
C LEU A 81 21.20 4.78 4.98
N PHE A 82 21.92 4.21 5.95
CA PHE A 82 21.45 3.05 6.72
C PHE A 82 20.23 3.40 7.58
N LEU A 83 20.24 4.54 8.29
CA LEU A 83 19.10 5.01 9.09
C LEU A 83 17.88 5.28 8.22
N LEU A 84 18.04 5.94 7.06
CA LEU A 84 16.97 6.18 6.09
C LEU A 84 16.35 4.85 5.60
N ILE A 85 17.16 3.82 5.33
CA ILE A 85 16.68 2.48 4.97
C ILE A 85 15.93 1.81 6.13
N VAL A 86 16.44 1.91 7.36
CA VAL A 86 15.82 1.28 8.55
C VAL A 86 14.50 1.96 8.93
N TYR A 87 14.49 3.28 9.10
CA TYR A 87 13.25 4.02 9.41
C TYR A 87 12.27 3.99 8.23
N GLY A 88 12.74 3.99 6.98
CA GLY A 88 11.90 3.76 5.80
C GLY A 88 11.24 2.37 5.80
N TYR A 89 11.94 1.32 6.22
CA TYR A 89 11.36 -0.01 6.41
C TYR A 89 10.34 -0.07 7.56
N LEU A 90 10.55 0.71 8.63
CA LEU A 90 9.59 0.84 9.74
C LEU A 90 8.34 1.62 9.31
N MET A 91 8.47 2.67 8.51
CA MET A 91 7.32 3.36 7.88
C MET A 91 6.57 2.46 6.88
N PHE A 92 7.27 1.65 6.09
CA PHE A 92 6.65 0.60 5.27
C PHE A 92 5.90 -0.43 6.11
N THR A 93 6.44 -0.79 7.28
CA THR A 93 5.78 -1.70 8.23
C THR A 93 4.52 -1.04 8.82
N ALA A 94 4.55 0.25 9.15
CA ALA A 94 3.39 1.03 9.57
C ALA A 94 2.29 1.07 8.49
N ALA A 95 2.66 1.43 7.24
CA ALA A 95 1.75 1.44 6.10
C ALA A 95 1.18 0.05 5.80
N THR A 96 1.94 -1.02 6.01
CA THR A 96 1.46 -2.40 5.87
C THR A 96 0.45 -2.78 6.96
N PHE A 97 0.70 -2.45 8.22
CA PHE A 97 -0.28 -2.67 9.30
C PHE A 97 -1.56 -1.87 9.08
N LEU A 98 -1.43 -0.61 8.66
CA LEU A 98 -2.56 0.27 8.39
C LEU A 98 -3.38 -0.21 7.18
N SER A 99 -2.72 -0.62 6.10
CA SER A 99 -3.35 -1.26 4.93
C SER A 99 -4.14 -2.49 5.36
N ASN A 100 -3.52 -3.43 6.10
CA ASN A 100 -4.20 -4.65 6.57
C ASN A 100 -5.41 -4.32 7.45
N GLY A 101 -5.26 -3.45 8.46
CA GLY A 101 -6.35 -3.06 9.35
C GLY A 101 -7.50 -2.35 8.60
N SER A 102 -7.18 -1.56 7.58
CA SER A 102 -8.19 -0.92 6.73
C SER A 102 -8.90 -1.91 5.80
N GLU A 103 -8.20 -2.92 5.29
CA GLU A 103 -8.83 -4.00 4.52
C GLU A 103 -9.88 -4.75 5.37
N ILE A 104 -9.68 -4.95 6.67
CA ILE A 104 -10.71 -5.54 7.54
C ILE A 104 -11.82 -4.52 7.83
N LEU A 105 -11.47 -3.26 8.11
CA LEU A 105 -12.47 -2.23 8.45
C LEU A 105 -13.43 -1.91 7.28
N LEU A 106 -13.01 -2.10 6.02
CA LEU A 106 -13.84 -2.05 4.79
C LEU A 106 -15.09 -2.95 4.84
N ALA A 107 -15.09 -3.92 5.75
CA ALA A 107 -15.59 -5.23 5.39
C ALA A 107 -16.49 -5.80 6.49
N ILE A 108 -16.09 -5.65 7.75
CA ILE A 108 -17.02 -5.68 8.89
C ILE A 108 -18.06 -4.55 8.75
N LEU A 109 -17.64 -3.33 8.38
CA LEU A 109 -18.55 -2.17 8.23
C LEU A 109 -18.97 -1.89 6.77
N GLY A 110 -18.63 -2.81 5.86
CA GLY A 110 -19.05 -2.82 4.47
C GLY A 110 -18.62 -1.61 3.61
N PRO A 111 -19.05 -1.58 2.34
CA PRO A 111 -18.66 -0.55 1.38
C PRO A 111 -19.32 0.83 1.65
N GLY A 112 -20.10 0.99 2.72
CA GLY A 112 -20.91 2.18 2.99
C GLY A 112 -20.09 3.37 3.52
N ILE A 113 -20.50 3.90 4.68
CA ILE A 113 -19.84 5.05 5.31
C ILE A 113 -18.34 4.79 5.47
N VAL A 114 -17.97 3.61 5.96
CA VAL A 114 -16.58 3.31 6.31
C VAL A 114 -15.72 2.99 5.09
N GLY A 115 -16.26 2.24 4.13
CA GLY A 115 -15.66 2.05 2.82
C GLY A 115 -15.33 3.37 2.10
N GLY A 116 -16.25 4.35 2.14
CA GLY A 116 -16.11 5.63 1.44
C GLY A 116 -15.38 6.75 2.21
N LEU A 117 -15.37 6.72 3.55
CA LEU A 117 -14.72 7.74 4.39
C LEU A 117 -13.36 7.31 4.91
N PHE A 118 -13.28 6.17 5.59
CA PHE A 118 -12.08 5.82 6.36
C PHE A 118 -10.97 5.27 5.48
N LEU A 119 -11.26 4.35 4.55
CA LEU A 119 -10.20 3.71 3.74
C LEU A 119 -9.36 4.70 2.91
N PRO A 120 -9.95 5.70 2.23
CA PRO A 120 -9.16 6.70 1.50
C PRO A 120 -8.26 7.52 2.43
N ILE A 121 -8.77 7.89 3.61
CA ILE A 121 -8.01 8.61 4.65
C ILE A 121 -6.88 7.73 5.21
N LEU A 122 -7.14 6.43 5.41
CA LEU A 122 -6.17 5.48 5.94
C LEU A 122 -5.03 5.19 4.96
N GLY A 123 -5.30 5.01 3.67
CA GLY A 123 -4.23 4.80 2.65
C GLY A 123 -3.22 5.96 2.62
N ALA A 124 -3.71 7.20 2.66
CA ALA A 124 -2.87 8.40 2.67
C ALA A 124 -2.38 8.84 4.07
N LEU A 125 -2.74 8.14 5.15
CA LEU A 125 -2.37 8.53 6.51
C LEU A 125 -0.85 8.49 6.78
N PRO A 126 -0.04 7.55 6.27
CA PRO A 126 1.41 7.55 6.49
C PRO A 126 2.08 8.80 5.89
N ASP A 127 1.64 9.23 4.69
CA ASP A 127 2.10 10.47 4.06
C ASP A 127 1.64 11.68 4.89
N ALA A 128 0.39 11.71 5.33
CA ALA A 128 -0.15 12.78 6.17
C ALA A 128 0.56 12.89 7.53
N ILE A 129 0.94 11.78 8.18
CA ILE A 129 1.68 11.79 9.45
C ILE A 129 3.11 12.31 9.25
N LEU A 130 3.83 11.86 8.21
CA LEU A 130 5.18 12.37 7.91
C LEU A 130 5.16 13.88 7.64
N ILE A 131 4.20 14.36 6.84
CA ILE A 131 4.01 15.79 6.59
C ILE A 131 3.71 16.53 7.90
N LEU A 132 2.77 16.02 8.70
CA LEU A 132 2.39 16.62 9.99
C LEU A 132 3.59 16.77 10.94
N VAL A 133 4.37 15.70 11.12
CA VAL A 133 5.55 15.71 12.01
C VAL A 133 6.61 16.67 11.49
N SER A 134 6.89 16.68 10.18
CA SER A 134 7.88 17.58 9.56
C SER A 134 7.60 19.07 9.73
N GLY A 135 6.35 19.47 10.03
CA GLY A 135 5.99 20.86 10.36
C GLY A 135 5.65 21.11 11.83
N LEU A 136 5.61 20.05 12.67
CA LEU A 136 5.40 20.16 14.12
C LEU A 136 6.70 20.10 14.92
N SER A 137 7.74 19.45 14.42
CA SER A 137 9.03 19.37 15.09
C SER A 137 9.77 20.73 15.08
N GLY A 138 10.74 20.87 15.98
CA GLY A 138 11.65 22.01 16.06
C GLY A 138 11.07 23.42 16.29
N ASN A 139 11.97 24.41 16.24
CA ASN A 139 11.65 25.84 16.15
C ASN A 139 11.18 26.21 14.73
N LYS A 140 10.74 27.45 14.51
CA LYS A 140 10.20 27.89 13.22
C LYS A 140 11.18 27.71 12.05
N GLU A 141 12.45 27.93 12.31
CA GLU A 141 13.54 27.83 11.34
C GLU A 141 13.77 26.37 10.92
N VAL A 142 13.80 25.46 11.90
CA VAL A 142 13.91 24.00 11.68
C VAL A 142 12.67 23.48 10.95
N ALA A 143 11.48 23.94 11.35
CA ALA A 143 10.23 23.59 10.69
C ALA A 143 10.16 24.07 9.22
N GLN A 144 10.78 25.20 8.85
CA GLN A 144 10.85 25.61 7.43
C GLN A 144 11.73 24.63 6.62
N GLU A 145 12.88 24.20 7.16
CA GLU A 145 13.76 23.22 6.49
C GLU A 145 13.13 21.81 6.41
N GLN A 146 12.50 21.36 7.50
CA GLN A 146 11.83 20.05 7.53
C GLN A 146 10.53 20.03 6.69
N VAL A 147 9.78 21.13 6.56
CA VAL A 147 8.57 21.14 5.71
C VAL A 147 8.88 20.98 4.22
N LEU A 148 10.10 21.31 3.75
CA LEU A 148 10.57 20.94 2.40
C LEU A 148 10.60 19.40 2.20
N ILE A 149 10.86 18.64 3.25
CA ILE A 149 10.81 17.16 3.24
C ILE A 149 9.35 16.70 3.10
N GLY A 150 8.41 17.34 3.81
CA GLY A 150 6.98 17.09 3.67
C GLY A 150 6.45 17.41 2.27
N MET A 151 6.86 18.54 1.68
CA MET A 151 6.52 18.90 0.30
C MET A 151 7.13 17.92 -0.71
N GLY A 152 8.37 17.50 -0.47
CA GLY A 152 9.06 16.45 -1.22
C GLY A 152 8.29 15.15 -1.27
N LEU A 153 7.78 14.69 -0.13
CA LEU A 153 6.94 13.49 -0.05
C LEU A 153 5.63 13.68 -0.83
N LEU A 154 4.90 14.77 -0.59
CA LEU A 154 3.61 15.03 -1.25
C LEU A 154 3.74 15.08 -2.78
N ALA A 155 4.76 15.77 -3.29
CA ALA A 155 5.08 15.82 -4.71
C ALA A 155 5.57 14.45 -5.23
N GLY A 156 6.48 13.81 -4.51
CA GLY A 156 7.10 12.53 -4.88
C GLY A 156 6.08 11.41 -5.00
N SER A 157 5.21 11.23 -4.00
CA SER A 157 4.13 10.23 -4.02
C SER A 157 3.21 10.45 -5.21
N THR A 158 2.73 11.69 -5.39
CA THR A 158 1.82 12.06 -6.47
C THR A 158 2.41 11.80 -7.85
N VAL A 159 3.66 12.21 -8.08
CA VAL A 159 4.34 11.99 -9.36
C VAL A 159 4.67 10.52 -9.55
N MET A 160 5.23 9.82 -8.54
CA MET A 160 5.56 8.38 -8.62
C MET A 160 4.35 7.51 -8.95
N LEU A 161 3.21 7.75 -8.30
CA LEU A 161 1.95 7.03 -8.55
C LEU A 161 1.51 7.19 -10.00
N LEU A 162 1.52 8.42 -10.54
CA LEU A 162 1.11 8.72 -11.91
C LEU A 162 2.12 8.36 -13.01
N THR A 163 3.37 8.04 -12.66
CA THR A 163 4.46 7.81 -13.63
C THR A 163 5.01 6.39 -13.52
N VAL A 164 5.74 6.11 -12.43
CA VAL A 164 6.44 4.85 -12.19
C VAL A 164 5.45 3.71 -11.92
N LEU A 165 4.48 3.90 -11.02
CA LEU A 165 3.50 2.85 -10.75
C LEU A 165 2.53 2.68 -11.92
N TRP A 166 1.91 3.76 -12.39
CA TRP A 166 0.97 3.73 -13.53
C TRP A 166 1.59 3.07 -14.78
N GLY A 167 2.83 3.48 -15.16
CA GLY A 167 3.55 2.90 -16.28
C GLY A 167 3.88 1.42 -16.09
N SER A 168 4.26 1.02 -14.87
CA SER A 168 4.52 -0.38 -14.52
C SER A 168 3.25 -1.23 -14.59
N CYS A 169 2.10 -0.73 -14.14
CA CYS A 169 0.80 -1.40 -14.26
C CYS A 169 0.40 -1.61 -15.73
N VAL A 170 0.68 -0.66 -16.64
CA VAL A 170 0.47 -0.86 -18.09
C VAL A 170 1.36 -1.98 -18.65
N ILE A 171 2.65 -2.02 -18.31
CA ILE A 171 3.58 -3.06 -18.82
C ILE A 171 3.22 -4.45 -18.26
N VAL A 172 2.99 -4.55 -16.95
CA VAL A 172 2.71 -5.82 -16.26
C VAL A 172 1.31 -6.35 -16.63
N GLY A 173 0.33 -5.47 -16.78
CA GLY A 173 -1.04 -5.81 -17.15
C GLY A 173 -1.28 -6.05 -18.64
N LYS A 174 -0.30 -5.79 -19.52
CA LYS A 174 -0.51 -5.77 -20.98
C LYS A 174 -1.14 -7.06 -21.52
N CYS A 175 -2.12 -6.91 -22.40
CA CYS A 175 -2.71 -7.98 -23.20
C CYS A 175 -2.64 -7.60 -24.68
N ASP A 176 -2.90 -8.56 -25.56
CA ASP A 176 -3.05 -8.29 -26.99
C ASP A 176 -4.32 -7.44 -27.23
N LEU A 177 -4.23 -6.44 -28.11
CA LEU A 177 -5.39 -5.62 -28.51
C LEU A 177 -6.12 -6.28 -29.69
N SER A 178 -7.45 -6.37 -29.59
CA SER A 178 -8.37 -6.69 -30.69
C SER A 178 -8.24 -5.64 -31.80
N GLU A 179 -8.26 -6.09 -33.05
CA GLU A 179 -7.98 -5.25 -34.21
C GLU A 179 -9.20 -4.42 -34.63
N ASP A 180 -10.42 -4.91 -34.36
CA ASP A 180 -11.69 -4.21 -34.63
C ASP A 180 -11.95 -3.07 -33.64
N ASN A 181 -11.91 -3.36 -32.34
CA ASN A 181 -12.35 -2.45 -31.27
C ASN A 181 -11.22 -1.80 -30.47
N LYS A 182 -9.95 -2.16 -30.71
CA LYS A 182 -8.77 -1.70 -29.94
C LYS A 182 -8.93 -1.90 -28.43
N THR A 183 -9.59 -2.98 -28.04
CA THR A 183 -9.77 -3.42 -26.65
C THR A 183 -8.82 -4.57 -26.33
N ALA A 184 -8.20 -4.53 -25.15
CA ALA A 184 -7.44 -5.64 -24.60
C ALA A 184 -8.30 -6.90 -24.47
N ILE A 185 -7.79 -8.03 -24.94
CA ILE A 185 -8.41 -9.35 -24.79
C ILE A 185 -7.86 -9.98 -23.50
N ASP A 186 -8.73 -10.25 -22.53
CA ASP A 186 -8.33 -10.76 -21.22
C ASP A 186 -7.46 -12.04 -21.33
N LEU A 187 -6.42 -12.11 -20.49
CA LEU A 187 -5.39 -13.17 -20.42
C LEU A 187 -4.49 -13.35 -21.66
N GLN A 188 -4.87 -12.88 -22.86
CA GLN A 188 -4.11 -13.10 -24.10
C GLN A 188 -2.89 -12.17 -24.21
N ASN A 189 -1.70 -12.73 -24.47
CA ASN A 189 -0.44 -11.97 -24.56
C ASN A 189 0.57 -12.71 -25.48
N ASN A 190 0.20 -12.88 -26.74
CA ASN A 190 1.01 -13.53 -27.76
C ASN A 190 1.93 -12.52 -28.47
N LYS A 191 1.51 -11.24 -28.60
CA LYS A 191 2.27 -10.17 -29.28
C LYS A 191 3.38 -9.59 -28.38
N LYS A 192 4.34 -10.45 -27.95
CA LYS A 192 5.38 -10.21 -26.93
C LYS A 192 6.01 -8.80 -26.91
N PHE A 193 6.30 -8.21 -28.07
CA PHE A 193 6.98 -6.91 -28.21
C PHE A 193 6.20 -5.82 -28.97
N SER A 194 4.88 -5.96 -29.18
CA SER A 194 4.11 -4.95 -29.92
C SER A 194 3.73 -3.73 -29.06
N LEU A 195 4.42 -2.60 -29.26
CA LEU A 195 4.19 -1.34 -28.51
C LEU A 195 2.81 -0.72 -28.73
N CYS A 196 2.20 -0.95 -29.89
CA CYS A 196 0.88 -0.42 -30.27
C CYS A 196 -0.20 -1.51 -30.42
N GLY A 197 0.20 -2.78 -30.56
CA GLY A 197 -0.72 -3.93 -30.66
C GLY A 197 -0.91 -4.70 -29.34
N SER A 198 -0.29 -4.24 -28.25
CA SER A 198 -0.58 -4.69 -26.89
C SER A 198 -0.80 -3.49 -25.97
N GLY A 199 -1.59 -3.67 -24.91
CA GLY A 199 -2.01 -2.60 -24.00
C GLY A 199 -2.95 -3.10 -22.90
N VAL A 200 -3.53 -2.17 -22.14
CA VAL A 200 -4.51 -2.47 -21.09
C VAL A 200 -5.78 -1.67 -21.34
N THR A 201 -6.96 -2.29 -21.18
CA THR A 201 -8.26 -1.60 -21.28
C THR A 201 -8.95 -1.56 -19.92
N THR A 202 -9.47 -0.39 -19.56
CA THR A 202 -10.26 -0.12 -18.37
C THR A 202 -11.74 0.07 -18.72
N ASP A 203 -12.58 0.38 -17.75
CA ASP A 203 -13.98 0.76 -17.97
C ASP A 203 -14.20 2.28 -17.81
N LYS A 204 -15.41 2.75 -18.14
CA LYS A 204 -15.75 4.19 -18.12
C LYS A 204 -15.73 4.80 -16.71
N GLN A 205 -15.98 4.03 -15.64
CA GLN A 205 -15.93 4.55 -14.27
C GLN A 205 -14.49 4.86 -13.83
N THR A 206 -13.48 4.12 -14.32
CA THR A 206 -12.06 4.47 -14.11
C THR A 206 -11.70 5.83 -14.72
N SER A 207 -12.28 6.21 -15.86
CA SER A 207 -12.11 7.56 -16.41
C SER A 207 -12.88 8.65 -15.63
N TYR A 208 -13.91 8.31 -14.84
CA TYR A 208 -14.50 9.27 -13.89
C TYR A 208 -13.59 9.50 -12.67
N ALA A 209 -12.94 8.46 -12.14
CA ALA A 209 -11.93 8.61 -11.09
C ALA A 209 -10.79 9.56 -11.52
N SER A 210 -10.30 9.42 -12.77
CA SER A 210 -9.32 10.35 -13.35
C SER A 210 -9.82 11.80 -13.41
N ARG A 211 -11.11 12.04 -13.72
CA ARG A 211 -11.69 13.41 -13.74
C ARG A 211 -11.79 14.02 -12.34
N ILE A 212 -12.10 13.21 -11.33
CA ILE A 212 -12.11 13.65 -9.93
C ILE A 212 -10.70 13.99 -9.47
N MET A 213 -9.70 13.19 -9.87
CA MET A 213 -8.29 13.48 -9.65
C MET A 213 -7.88 14.81 -10.33
N VAL A 214 -8.36 15.12 -11.54
CA VAL A 214 -8.15 16.45 -12.16
C VAL A 214 -8.84 17.57 -11.39
N ILE A 215 -10.02 17.35 -10.79
CA ILE A 215 -10.69 18.36 -9.94
C ILE A 215 -9.91 18.60 -8.63
N SER A 216 -9.24 17.59 -8.08
CA SER A 216 -8.45 17.74 -6.85
C SER A 216 -7.26 18.69 -6.98
N ILE A 217 -6.86 19.10 -8.19
CA ILE A 217 -5.73 20.03 -8.39
C ILE A 217 -6.09 21.50 -8.08
N ILE A 218 -7.38 21.85 -7.95
CA ILE A 218 -7.84 23.24 -7.84
C ILE A 218 -7.16 24.03 -6.69
N PRO A 219 -6.96 23.49 -5.48
CA PRO A 219 -6.27 24.22 -4.40
C PRO A 219 -4.81 24.56 -4.75
N PHE A 220 -4.10 23.69 -5.46
CA PHE A 220 -2.73 23.95 -5.94
C PHE A 220 -2.68 25.07 -6.99
N VAL A 221 -3.71 25.20 -7.85
CA VAL A 221 -3.82 26.34 -8.77
C VAL A 221 -4.00 27.65 -7.99
N ILE A 222 -4.70 27.60 -6.84
CA ILE A 222 -4.97 28.77 -6.00
C ILE A 222 -3.75 29.20 -5.19
N THR A 223 -2.93 28.28 -4.66
CA THR A 223 -1.68 28.66 -3.97
C THR A 223 -0.66 29.34 -4.89
N GLN A 224 -0.72 29.09 -6.21
CA GLN A 224 0.12 29.74 -7.22
C GLN A 224 -0.31 31.17 -7.58
N LEU A 225 -1.58 31.56 -7.35
CA LEU A 225 -2.10 32.87 -7.78
C LEU A 225 -1.32 34.09 -7.24
N PRO A 226 -0.84 34.15 -5.99
CA PRO A 226 -0.06 35.29 -5.50
C PRO A 226 1.28 35.45 -6.23
N LYS A 227 1.91 34.35 -6.63
CA LYS A 227 3.16 34.32 -7.41
C LYS A 227 2.91 34.86 -8.82
N ILE A 228 1.89 34.32 -9.49
CA ILE A 228 1.47 34.72 -10.85
C ILE A 228 1.07 36.20 -10.90
N LEU A 229 0.39 36.69 -9.87
CA LEU A 229 -0.08 38.08 -9.77
C LEU A 229 0.92 39.05 -9.10
N ASN A 230 2.14 38.59 -8.78
CA ASN A 230 3.20 39.35 -8.08
C ASN A 230 2.76 40.00 -6.74
N SER A 231 1.73 39.46 -6.09
CA SER A 231 1.09 40.06 -4.91
C SER A 231 1.69 39.52 -3.61
N LYS A 232 2.77 40.15 -3.13
CA LYS A 232 3.47 39.75 -1.89
C LYS A 232 2.59 39.75 -0.63
N SER A 233 1.50 40.53 -0.61
CA SER A 233 0.55 40.55 0.52
C SER A 233 -0.53 39.46 0.44
N GLY A 234 -0.63 38.73 -0.67
CA GLY A 234 -1.70 37.76 -0.92
C GLY A 234 -1.40 36.33 -0.46
N SER A 235 -0.15 36.00 -0.09
CA SER A 235 0.30 34.63 0.19
C SER A 235 -0.51 33.92 1.28
N HIS A 236 -0.54 34.46 2.51
CA HIS A 236 -1.29 33.86 3.63
C HIS A 236 -2.79 33.76 3.36
N LEU A 237 -3.38 34.73 2.64
CA LEU A 237 -4.79 34.67 2.24
C LEU A 237 -5.04 33.53 1.23
N SER A 238 -4.14 33.34 0.27
CA SER A 238 -4.25 32.26 -0.73
C SER A 238 -4.05 30.88 -0.11
N VAL A 239 -3.11 30.74 0.83
CA VAL A 239 -2.92 29.51 1.63
C VAL A 239 -4.19 29.19 2.42
N LEU A 240 -4.81 30.18 3.07
CA LEU A 240 -6.08 29.99 3.80
C LEU A 240 -7.24 29.59 2.87
N VAL A 241 -7.39 30.25 1.72
CA VAL A 241 -8.45 29.91 0.74
C VAL A 241 -8.22 28.52 0.15
N ALA A 242 -6.97 28.16 -0.17
CA ALA A 242 -6.62 26.82 -0.64
C ALA A 242 -6.86 25.75 0.43
N LEU A 243 -6.58 26.02 1.71
CA LEU A 243 -6.85 25.13 2.84
C LEU A 243 -8.35 24.89 3.02
N ILE A 244 -9.17 25.94 2.99
CA ILE A 244 -10.64 25.82 3.07
C ILE A 244 -11.16 24.97 1.89
N LEU A 245 -10.60 25.15 0.69
CA LEU A 245 -11.01 24.41 -0.50
C LEU A 245 -10.49 22.96 -0.55
N SER A 246 -9.29 22.66 -0.05
CA SER A 246 -8.80 21.28 0.03
C SER A 246 -9.59 20.47 1.06
N VAL A 247 -9.94 21.06 2.21
CA VAL A 247 -10.84 20.45 3.20
C VAL A 247 -12.26 20.28 2.63
N ALA A 248 -12.81 21.28 1.92
CA ALA A 248 -14.12 21.17 1.29
C ALA A 248 -14.15 20.09 0.18
N LEU A 249 -13.09 19.97 -0.62
CA LEU A 249 -12.94 18.92 -1.63
C LEU A 249 -12.76 17.54 -1.00
N LEU A 250 -12.01 17.42 0.10
CA LEU A 250 -11.88 16.17 0.87
C LEU A 250 -13.24 15.70 1.37
N ILE A 251 -14.00 16.56 2.04
CA ILE A 251 -15.35 16.25 2.55
C ILE A 251 -16.27 15.88 1.39
N SER A 252 -16.25 16.65 0.29
CA SER A 252 -17.06 16.37 -0.90
C SER A 252 -16.71 15.02 -1.55
N TYR A 253 -15.42 14.67 -1.60
CA TYR A 253 -14.93 13.40 -2.15
C TYR A 253 -15.34 12.20 -1.27
N CYS A 254 -15.18 12.30 0.05
CA CYS A 254 -15.65 11.28 0.97
C CYS A 254 -17.18 11.08 0.89
N VAL A 255 -17.97 12.17 0.94
CA VAL A 255 -19.43 12.12 0.78
C VAL A 255 -19.81 11.47 -0.56
N TYR A 256 -19.13 11.82 -1.65
CA TYR A 256 -19.34 11.21 -2.96
C TYR A 256 -19.04 9.71 -2.97
N GLN A 257 -17.95 9.26 -2.33
CA GLN A 257 -17.66 7.83 -2.18
C GLN A 257 -18.69 7.09 -1.33
N ILE A 258 -19.22 7.69 -0.26
CA ILE A 258 -20.28 7.08 0.57
C ILE A 258 -21.55 6.83 -0.27
N TYR A 259 -21.94 7.78 -1.14
CA TYR A 259 -23.08 7.60 -2.05
C TYR A 259 -22.80 6.68 -3.24
N GLN A 260 -21.56 6.62 -3.74
CA GLN A 260 -21.16 5.78 -4.88
C GLN A 260 -19.88 4.97 -4.60
N PRO A 261 -19.93 3.94 -3.72
CA PRO A 261 -18.75 3.18 -3.33
C PRO A 261 -18.40 2.09 -4.36
N TRP A 262 -18.23 2.46 -5.64
CA TRP A 262 -18.00 1.47 -6.71
C TRP A 262 -16.60 0.84 -6.62
N ILE A 263 -15.60 1.56 -6.11
CA ILE A 263 -14.22 1.06 -5.96
C ILE A 263 -14.21 -0.04 -4.88
N GLN A 264 -14.86 0.23 -3.75
CA GLN A 264 -15.09 -0.67 -2.63
C GLN A 264 -15.88 -1.91 -3.07
N ARG A 265 -17.03 -1.71 -3.73
CA ARG A 265 -17.84 -2.83 -4.28
C ARG A 265 -17.06 -3.69 -5.26
N ARG A 266 -16.19 -3.11 -6.11
CA ARG A 266 -15.31 -3.87 -7.02
C ARG A 266 -14.29 -4.72 -6.26
N ARG A 267 -13.68 -4.16 -5.22
CA ARG A 267 -12.69 -4.80 -4.34
C ARG A 267 -13.31 -5.96 -3.56
N ILE A 268 -14.41 -5.74 -2.82
CA ILE A 268 -15.17 -6.77 -2.10
C ILE A 268 -15.58 -7.91 -3.06
N ALA A 269 -16.23 -7.57 -4.17
CA ALA A 269 -16.71 -8.58 -5.11
C ALA A 269 -15.59 -9.27 -5.91
N TYR A 270 -14.34 -8.78 -5.85
CA TYR A 270 -13.17 -9.50 -6.38
C TYR A 270 -12.70 -10.55 -5.36
N VAL A 271 -12.71 -10.22 -4.06
CA VAL A 271 -12.30 -11.18 -3.03
C VAL A 271 -13.37 -12.24 -2.75
N LYS A 272 -14.68 -11.90 -2.73
CA LYS A 272 -15.77 -12.91 -2.73
C LYS A 272 -15.56 -13.96 -3.86
N HIS A 273 -15.17 -13.53 -5.06
CA HIS A 273 -14.87 -14.42 -6.18
C HIS A 273 -13.60 -15.27 -5.96
N LYS A 274 -12.53 -14.69 -5.41
CA LYS A 274 -11.33 -15.45 -5.03
C LYS A 274 -11.65 -16.51 -3.97
N HIS A 275 -12.54 -16.20 -3.03
CA HIS A 275 -12.92 -17.12 -1.96
C HIS A 275 -13.72 -18.32 -2.46
N VAL A 276 -14.71 -18.12 -3.35
CA VAL A 276 -15.45 -19.23 -4.00
C VAL A 276 -14.46 -20.24 -4.61
N ILE A 277 -13.46 -19.76 -5.35
CA ILE A 277 -12.41 -20.62 -5.93
C ILE A 277 -11.63 -21.38 -4.85
N SER A 278 -11.22 -20.73 -3.76
CA SER A 278 -10.46 -21.41 -2.71
C SER A 278 -11.28 -22.41 -1.89
N GLY A 279 -12.51 -22.07 -1.53
CA GLY A 279 -13.42 -22.93 -0.77
C GLY A 279 -13.76 -24.20 -1.55
N PHE A 280 -14.21 -24.04 -2.80
CA PHE A 280 -14.48 -25.14 -3.72
C PHE A 280 -13.26 -26.04 -3.92
N LEU A 281 -12.09 -25.48 -4.27
CA LEU A 281 -10.87 -26.26 -4.44
C LEU A 281 -10.45 -27.02 -3.18
N LYS A 282 -10.53 -26.41 -1.99
CA LYS A 282 -10.20 -27.08 -0.72
C LYS A 282 -11.18 -28.20 -0.43
N HIS A 283 -12.48 -27.89 -0.34
CA HIS A 283 -13.49 -28.86 0.08
C HIS A 283 -13.53 -30.07 -0.87
N VAL A 284 -13.53 -29.83 -2.19
CA VAL A 284 -13.47 -30.92 -3.17
C VAL A 284 -12.17 -31.74 -3.03
N THR A 285 -11.03 -31.09 -2.74
CA THR A 285 -9.76 -31.81 -2.51
C THR A 285 -9.79 -32.65 -1.21
N ASP A 286 -10.24 -32.08 -0.10
CA ASP A 286 -10.20 -32.70 1.22
C ASP A 286 -11.30 -33.77 1.42
N VAL A 287 -12.52 -33.52 0.92
CA VAL A 287 -13.69 -34.40 1.13
C VAL A 287 -13.90 -35.38 -0.01
N HIS A 288 -13.87 -34.94 -1.28
CA HIS A 288 -14.20 -35.80 -2.41
C HIS A 288 -12.99 -36.51 -3.02
N VAL A 289 -11.82 -35.85 -3.09
CA VAL A 289 -10.65 -36.37 -3.79
C VAL A 289 -9.66 -37.13 -2.89
N THR A 290 -9.44 -36.70 -1.65
CA THR A 290 -8.54 -37.39 -0.71
C THR A 290 -8.85 -38.90 -0.55
N PRO A 291 -10.12 -39.37 -0.58
CA PRO A 291 -10.43 -40.80 -0.63
C PRO A 291 -9.99 -41.54 -1.91
N PHE A 292 -9.84 -40.85 -3.04
CA PHE A 292 -9.46 -41.42 -4.34
C PHE A 292 -7.96 -41.27 -4.67
N GLY A 293 -7.23 -40.37 -4.01
CA GLY A 293 -5.77 -40.24 -4.12
C GLY A 293 -5.26 -38.79 -4.13
N LYS A 294 -4.09 -38.56 -4.73
CA LYS A 294 -3.53 -37.21 -4.91
C LYS A 294 -4.20 -36.50 -6.10
N LEU A 295 -4.86 -35.37 -5.86
CA LEU A 295 -5.36 -34.46 -6.91
C LEU A 295 -4.27 -34.05 -7.92
N LEU A 296 -3.01 -33.99 -7.48
CA LEU A 296 -1.85 -33.69 -8.32
C LEU A 296 -0.97 -34.92 -8.49
N ASN A 297 -0.51 -35.12 -9.72
CA ASN A 297 0.58 -36.03 -10.05
C ASN A 297 1.90 -35.48 -9.47
N ASP A 298 2.94 -36.32 -9.42
CA ASP A 298 4.23 -35.95 -8.80
C ASP A 298 5.07 -34.95 -9.64
N ASP A 299 4.68 -34.68 -10.89
CA ASP A 299 5.17 -33.55 -11.70
C ASP A 299 4.41 -32.23 -11.40
N GLY A 300 3.39 -32.28 -10.55
CA GLY A 300 2.50 -31.16 -10.24
C GLY A 300 1.38 -30.91 -11.26
N SER A 301 1.19 -31.78 -12.26
CA SER A 301 0.02 -31.73 -13.16
C SER A 301 -1.25 -32.22 -12.46
N LEU A 302 -2.41 -31.91 -13.02
CA LEU A 302 -3.71 -32.33 -12.48
C LEU A 302 -3.94 -33.83 -12.80
N ASN A 303 -4.29 -34.63 -11.79
CA ASN A 303 -4.57 -36.05 -11.99
C ASN A 303 -5.97 -36.24 -12.59
N ILE A 304 -6.03 -36.30 -13.93
CA ILE A 304 -7.27 -36.36 -14.71
C ILE A 304 -8.17 -37.54 -14.26
N GLN A 305 -7.60 -38.72 -14.00
CA GLN A 305 -8.35 -39.92 -13.58
C GLN A 305 -9.10 -39.76 -12.25
N ILE A 306 -8.69 -38.80 -11.41
CA ILE A 306 -9.33 -38.49 -10.13
C ILE A 306 -10.38 -37.37 -10.31
N ILE A 307 -10.19 -36.47 -11.27
CA ILE A 307 -11.18 -35.47 -11.67
C ILE A 307 -12.33 -36.10 -12.45
N GLU A 308 -12.06 -37.13 -13.24
CA GLU A 308 -13.09 -37.97 -13.89
C GLU A 308 -13.94 -38.69 -12.84
N LYS A 309 -13.33 -39.38 -11.86
CA LYS A 309 -14.05 -40.02 -10.74
C LYS A 309 -14.79 -39.05 -9.82
N LEU A 310 -14.34 -37.80 -9.78
CA LEU A 310 -15.04 -36.72 -9.10
C LEU A 310 -16.28 -36.30 -9.89
N PHE A 311 -16.17 -36.15 -11.21
CA PHE A 311 -17.29 -35.89 -12.11
C PHE A 311 -18.34 -37.00 -12.00
N ASP A 312 -17.91 -38.27 -12.06
CA ASP A 312 -18.75 -39.48 -11.88
C ASP A 312 -19.44 -39.57 -10.50
N LYS A 313 -19.06 -38.72 -9.53
CA LYS A 313 -19.65 -38.63 -8.20
C LYS A 313 -20.55 -37.39 -8.02
N LEU A 314 -20.53 -36.46 -8.99
CA LEU A 314 -21.33 -35.24 -8.99
C LEU A 314 -22.48 -35.30 -10.00
N ASP A 315 -22.29 -36.06 -11.08
CA ASP A 315 -23.32 -36.51 -12.03
C ASP A 315 -24.20 -37.58 -11.35
N GLU A 316 -25.08 -37.15 -10.44
CA GLU A 316 -25.97 -38.04 -9.66
C GLU A 316 -27.02 -38.70 -10.56
N ASN A 317 -27.42 -38.02 -11.64
CA ASN A 317 -28.40 -38.51 -12.60
C ASN A 317 -27.81 -39.41 -13.71
N SER A 318 -26.47 -39.38 -13.90
CA SER A 318 -25.70 -40.12 -14.91
C SER A 318 -25.95 -39.72 -16.39
N ASP A 319 -26.31 -38.47 -16.67
CA ASP A 319 -26.47 -37.95 -18.05
C ASP A 319 -25.16 -37.50 -18.72
N ASN A 320 -24.04 -37.56 -18.00
CA ASN A 320 -22.69 -37.10 -18.41
C ASN A 320 -22.49 -35.58 -18.43
N PHE A 321 -23.36 -34.83 -17.77
CA PHE A 321 -23.21 -33.40 -17.50
C PHE A 321 -23.37 -33.12 -16.00
N ILE A 322 -22.81 -32.01 -15.52
CA ILE A 322 -23.17 -31.48 -14.20
C ILE A 322 -24.18 -30.33 -14.42
N SER A 323 -25.40 -30.51 -13.96
CA SER A 323 -26.44 -29.48 -14.01
C SER A 323 -26.21 -28.38 -12.98
N LYS A 324 -26.92 -27.25 -13.11
CA LYS A 324 -26.92 -26.21 -12.07
C LYS A 324 -27.29 -26.79 -10.70
N ASN A 325 -28.26 -27.71 -10.63
CA ASN A 325 -28.78 -28.24 -9.37
C ASN A 325 -27.76 -29.12 -8.64
N GLU A 326 -27.05 -29.99 -9.35
CA GLU A 326 -25.97 -30.81 -8.78
C GLU A 326 -24.78 -29.95 -8.33
N LEU A 327 -24.47 -28.90 -9.09
CA LEU A 327 -23.47 -27.91 -8.71
C LEU A 327 -23.88 -27.11 -7.47
N THR A 328 -25.15 -26.73 -7.34
CA THR A 328 -25.71 -26.10 -6.13
C THR A 328 -25.69 -27.07 -4.94
N ALA A 329 -26.01 -28.34 -5.13
CA ALA A 329 -25.94 -29.36 -4.07
C ALA A 329 -24.51 -29.52 -3.53
N LEU A 330 -23.50 -29.54 -4.42
CA LEU A 330 -22.09 -29.49 -4.03
C LEU A 330 -21.77 -28.19 -3.28
N ILE A 331 -22.25 -27.04 -3.75
CA ILE A 331 -21.96 -25.70 -3.18
C ILE A 331 -22.60 -25.50 -1.81
N ILE A 332 -23.78 -26.07 -1.56
CA ILE A 332 -24.39 -26.17 -0.23
C ILE A 332 -23.56 -27.12 0.65
N GLY A 333 -23.23 -28.31 0.13
CA GLY A 333 -22.41 -29.30 0.84
C GLY A 333 -20.99 -28.82 1.16
N ILE A 334 -20.47 -27.81 0.46
CA ILE A 334 -19.15 -27.22 0.73
C ILE A 334 -19.06 -26.60 2.13
N GLN A 335 -20.20 -26.13 2.68
CA GLN A 335 -20.29 -25.38 3.93
C GLN A 335 -19.28 -24.21 3.97
N PHE A 336 -19.66 -23.11 3.32
CA PHE A 336 -18.94 -21.83 3.42
C PHE A 336 -19.22 -21.17 4.78
N ASP A 337 -18.78 -21.82 5.88
CA ASP A 337 -19.14 -21.62 7.31
C ASP A 337 -18.96 -20.18 7.90
N LYS A 338 -18.63 -19.17 7.09
CA LYS A 338 -18.45 -17.76 7.48
C LYS A 338 -18.84 -16.76 6.37
N MET A 339 -19.87 -17.04 5.58
CA MET A 339 -20.20 -16.22 4.40
C MET A 339 -21.70 -16.07 4.14
N ASP A 340 -22.13 -14.82 4.10
CA ASP A 340 -23.17 -14.34 3.17
C ASP A 340 -22.65 -14.49 1.72
N LEU A 341 -22.64 -15.73 1.25
CA LEU A 341 -22.60 -16.10 -0.15
C LEU A 341 -23.86 -16.92 -0.40
N ASP A 342 -24.87 -16.27 -0.98
CA ASP A 342 -25.98 -16.98 -1.59
C ASP A 342 -25.45 -18.13 -2.47
N SER A 343 -25.94 -19.34 -2.18
CA SER A 343 -25.56 -20.55 -2.89
C SER A 343 -25.86 -20.45 -4.40
N ASP A 344 -26.85 -19.65 -4.81
CA ASP A 344 -27.15 -19.38 -6.21
C ASP A 344 -26.12 -18.44 -6.87
N ASP A 345 -25.75 -17.32 -6.24
CA ASP A 345 -24.64 -16.43 -6.68
C ASP A 345 -23.27 -17.15 -6.70
N ALA A 346 -23.01 -18.05 -5.75
CA ALA A 346 -21.86 -18.94 -5.80
C ALA A 346 -21.95 -19.92 -6.99
N THR A 347 -23.10 -20.55 -7.21
CA THR A 347 -23.33 -21.48 -8.33
C THR A 347 -23.19 -20.78 -9.68
N GLU A 348 -23.77 -19.60 -9.88
CA GLU A 348 -23.65 -18.85 -11.14
C GLU A 348 -22.18 -18.54 -11.45
N LYS A 349 -21.38 -18.17 -10.44
CA LYS A 349 -19.94 -17.91 -10.62
C LYS A 349 -19.15 -19.15 -11.03
N VAL A 350 -19.46 -20.31 -10.44
CA VAL A 350 -18.75 -21.56 -10.82
C VAL A 350 -19.18 -21.99 -12.22
N MET A 351 -20.49 -22.04 -12.48
CA MET A 351 -21.07 -22.36 -13.80
C MET A 351 -20.43 -21.48 -14.89
N LYS A 352 -20.45 -20.16 -14.72
CA LYS A 352 -19.90 -19.16 -15.66
C LYS A 352 -18.38 -19.17 -15.85
N GLU A 353 -17.61 -19.86 -14.99
CA GLU A 353 -16.18 -20.09 -15.20
C GLU A 353 -15.86 -21.53 -15.65
N PHE A 354 -16.83 -22.44 -15.72
CA PHE A 354 -16.67 -23.83 -16.16
C PHE A 354 -17.38 -24.07 -17.50
N ASP A 355 -18.70 -23.85 -17.56
CA ASP A 355 -19.48 -23.82 -18.81
C ASP A 355 -18.86 -22.79 -19.76
N THR A 356 -18.30 -23.31 -20.84
CA THR A 356 -17.59 -22.58 -21.89
C THR A 356 -18.37 -22.65 -23.21
N SER A 357 -19.27 -23.62 -23.34
CA SER A 357 -20.24 -23.78 -24.44
C SER A 357 -21.40 -22.77 -24.38
N GLY A 358 -21.80 -22.36 -23.17
CA GLY A 358 -22.94 -21.52 -22.88
C GLY A 358 -24.29 -22.25 -22.80
N ASP A 359 -24.30 -23.58 -22.60
CA ASP A 359 -25.51 -24.40 -22.58
C ASP A 359 -26.19 -24.51 -21.20
N ASN A 360 -25.56 -23.98 -20.13
CA ASN A 360 -25.97 -24.00 -18.71
C ASN A 360 -25.82 -25.37 -18.02
N ARG A 361 -25.01 -26.26 -18.59
CA ARG A 361 -24.45 -27.45 -17.96
C ARG A 361 -22.93 -27.42 -18.11
N ILE A 362 -22.26 -28.36 -17.44
CA ILE A 362 -20.80 -28.51 -17.53
C ILE A 362 -20.49 -29.91 -18.07
N ASP A 363 -19.86 -30.00 -19.24
CA ASP A 363 -19.36 -31.27 -19.77
C ASP A 363 -18.05 -31.73 -19.08
N ARG A 364 -17.69 -33.00 -19.25
CA ARG A 364 -16.51 -33.60 -18.60
C ARG A 364 -15.19 -32.89 -18.94
N ASN A 365 -15.02 -32.40 -20.17
CA ASN A 365 -13.85 -31.64 -20.61
C ASN A 365 -13.85 -30.23 -20.01
N GLU A 366 -15.00 -29.56 -20.01
CA GLU A 366 -15.19 -28.25 -19.38
C GLU A 366 -14.87 -28.28 -17.89
N PHE A 367 -15.31 -29.33 -17.19
CA PHE A 367 -14.97 -29.57 -15.79
C PHE A 367 -13.47 -29.76 -15.57
N ILE A 368 -12.81 -30.54 -16.43
CA ILE A 368 -11.36 -30.76 -16.38
C ILE A 368 -10.57 -29.46 -16.67
N GLU A 369 -10.97 -28.67 -17.67
CA GLU A 369 -10.33 -27.38 -17.98
C GLU A 369 -10.61 -26.32 -16.91
N GLY A 370 -11.82 -26.27 -16.35
CA GLY A 370 -12.17 -25.45 -15.19
C GLY A 370 -11.26 -25.73 -13.99
N PHE A 371 -11.04 -27.01 -13.66
CA PHE A 371 -10.08 -27.41 -12.62
C PHE A 371 -8.62 -27.04 -12.97
N LYS A 372 -8.16 -27.23 -14.22
CA LYS A 372 -6.81 -26.82 -14.65
C LYS A 372 -6.60 -25.30 -14.52
N LYS A 373 -7.59 -24.53 -14.98
CA LYS A 373 -7.67 -23.06 -14.92
C LYS A 373 -7.61 -22.55 -13.47
N TRP A 374 -8.43 -23.10 -12.58
CA TRP A 374 -8.46 -22.72 -11.16
C TRP A 374 -7.21 -23.18 -10.39
N LEU A 375 -6.68 -24.38 -10.67
CA LEU A 375 -5.38 -24.83 -10.17
C LEU A 375 -4.24 -23.86 -10.55
N HIS A 376 -4.22 -23.39 -11.81
CA HIS A 376 -3.23 -22.43 -12.29
C HIS A 376 -3.40 -21.06 -11.61
N VAL A 377 -4.64 -20.59 -11.41
CA VAL A 377 -4.91 -19.38 -10.62
C VAL A 377 -4.37 -19.51 -9.20
N ALA A 378 -4.69 -20.61 -8.50
CA ALA A 378 -4.22 -20.89 -7.15
C ALA A 378 -2.69 -20.88 -7.06
N LYS A 379 -2.01 -21.64 -7.94
CA LYS A 379 -0.53 -21.67 -8.07
C LYS A 379 0.08 -20.26 -8.22
N LYS A 380 -0.52 -19.37 -9.02
CA LYS A 380 -0.07 -17.98 -9.22
C LYS A 380 -0.32 -17.05 -8.01
N SER A 381 -0.94 -17.53 -6.92
CA SER A 381 -1.17 -16.76 -5.68
C SER A 381 -0.34 -17.26 -4.49
N SER A 382 0.33 -18.40 -4.64
CA SER A 382 1.20 -18.98 -3.62
C SER A 382 2.67 -18.68 -3.92
N THR A 383 3.50 -18.58 -2.88
CA THR A 383 4.96 -18.43 -3.02
C THR A 383 5.60 -19.72 -3.56
N PRO A 384 6.78 -19.65 -4.22
CA PRO A 384 7.43 -20.79 -4.84
C PRO A 384 8.08 -21.72 -3.79
N SER A 385 7.25 -22.45 -3.02
CA SER A 385 7.68 -23.16 -1.80
C SER A 385 6.94 -24.48 -1.62
N GLY A 386 7.42 -25.54 -2.30
CA GLY A 386 7.05 -26.93 -2.02
C GLY A 386 5.85 -27.46 -2.81
N ILE A 387 6.08 -28.47 -3.65
CA ILE A 387 5.04 -29.17 -4.42
C ILE A 387 4.40 -30.26 -3.53
N PHE A 388 3.45 -29.87 -2.67
CA PHE A 388 2.55 -30.80 -1.99
C PHE A 388 1.12 -30.24 -2.04
N SER A 389 0.22 -30.93 -2.74
CA SER A 389 -1.13 -30.47 -3.06
C SER A 389 -1.89 -29.96 -1.82
N LYS A 390 -1.94 -30.77 -0.75
CA LYS A 390 -2.66 -30.42 0.48
C LYS A 390 -2.13 -29.14 1.13
N ARG A 391 -0.80 -28.90 1.10
CA ARG A 391 -0.22 -27.64 1.59
C ARG A 391 -0.48 -26.47 0.64
N LEU A 392 -0.48 -26.69 -0.68
CA LEU A 392 -0.77 -25.64 -1.65
C LEU A 392 -2.22 -25.14 -1.56
N PHE A 393 -3.20 -26.03 -1.42
CA PHE A 393 -4.59 -25.63 -1.22
C PHE A 393 -4.87 -25.14 0.19
N HIS A 394 -4.24 -25.72 1.21
CA HIS A 394 -4.34 -25.20 2.57
C HIS A 394 -3.72 -23.80 2.68
N ASP A 395 -2.55 -23.52 2.09
CA ASP A 395 -1.97 -22.17 2.08
C ASP A 395 -2.77 -21.22 1.18
N PHE A 396 -3.31 -21.66 0.04
CA PHE A 396 -4.15 -20.82 -0.82
C PHE A 396 -5.50 -20.48 -0.17
N HIS A 397 -6.15 -21.44 0.48
CA HIS A 397 -7.38 -21.22 1.25
C HIS A 397 -7.10 -20.48 2.55
N HIS A 398 -6.05 -20.80 3.32
CA HIS A 398 -5.71 -20.03 4.52
C HIS A 398 -5.29 -18.60 4.17
N ARG A 399 -4.67 -18.35 3.01
CA ARG A 399 -4.38 -16.99 2.55
C ARG A 399 -5.65 -16.29 2.03
N THR A 400 -6.58 -17.00 1.40
CA THR A 400 -7.84 -16.42 0.91
C THR A 400 -8.92 -16.32 1.99
N SER A 401 -8.84 -17.11 3.06
CA SER A 401 -9.50 -16.87 4.35
C SER A 401 -8.83 -15.73 5.09
N GLN A 402 -7.50 -15.63 5.19
CA GLN A 402 -6.88 -14.44 5.78
C GLN A 402 -7.14 -13.14 4.98
N GLU A 403 -7.51 -13.26 3.71
CA GLU A 403 -8.06 -12.16 2.90
C GLU A 403 -9.61 -12.08 2.93
N HIS A 404 -10.36 -12.89 3.70
CA HIS A 404 -11.84 -12.94 3.65
C HIS A 404 -12.61 -13.24 4.96
N GLU A 405 -12.08 -14.09 5.83
CA GLU A 405 -12.30 -14.08 7.29
C GLU A 405 -11.77 -12.78 7.92
N HIS A 406 -11.03 -12.01 7.13
CA HIS A 406 -10.72 -10.60 7.35
C HIS A 406 -11.51 -9.70 6.38
N LEU A 407 -12.69 -10.13 5.87
CA LEU A 407 -13.62 -9.31 5.09
C LEU A 407 -15.13 -9.50 5.37
N ILE A 408 -15.59 -10.59 5.99
CA ILE A 408 -17.00 -10.73 6.42
C ILE A 408 -17.04 -11.48 7.75
N ASP A 409 -17.75 -10.88 8.69
CA ASP A 409 -18.69 -11.58 9.57
C ASP A 409 -20.01 -10.78 9.54
N GLU A 410 -21.11 -11.39 9.95
CA GLU A 410 -22.45 -10.77 10.10
C GLU A 410 -23.15 -10.21 8.83
N ASN A 411 -24.12 -10.99 8.36
CA ASN A 411 -25.39 -10.51 7.80
C ASN A 411 -26.44 -11.55 8.26
N ASP A 412 -27.18 -11.26 9.33
CA ASP A 412 -28.51 -11.86 9.59
C ASP A 412 -29.20 -11.10 10.74
N ASP A 413 -30.44 -10.69 10.51
CA ASP A 413 -31.39 -10.14 11.49
C ASP A 413 -32.69 -10.94 11.33
N ASP A 414 -33.40 -11.21 12.43
CA ASP A 414 -34.67 -11.97 12.51
C ASP A 414 -34.65 -13.45 12.05
N SER A 415 -34.33 -14.38 12.98
CA SER A 415 -35.40 -15.19 13.63
C SER A 415 -34.93 -16.20 14.70
N ASP A 416 -35.29 -15.93 15.96
CA ASP A 416 -35.48 -16.86 17.10
C ASP A 416 -34.61 -18.13 17.18
N LYS A 417 -33.43 -18.01 17.83
CA LYS A 417 -32.95 -18.90 18.91
C LYS A 417 -31.95 -18.20 19.83
N GLU A 418 -31.97 -18.60 21.10
CA GLU A 418 -31.00 -18.22 22.13
C GLU A 418 -29.75 -19.11 22.03
N ASP A 419 -28.56 -18.53 21.81
CA ASP A 419 -27.26 -19.18 22.06
C ASP A 419 -26.15 -18.12 22.21
N GLU A 420 -25.61 -17.96 23.43
CA GLU A 420 -24.66 -16.88 23.81
C GLU A 420 -23.22 -17.10 23.27
N SER A 421 -23.04 -17.29 21.96
CA SER A 421 -21.72 -17.64 21.38
C SER A 421 -21.29 -16.93 20.09
N ALA A 422 -22.16 -16.16 19.42
CA ALA A 422 -21.83 -15.48 18.16
C ALA A 422 -21.04 -14.16 18.33
N ASP A 423 -21.50 -13.26 19.23
CA ASP A 423 -20.99 -11.88 19.46
C ASP A 423 -19.46 -11.78 19.62
N ASN A 424 -18.84 -12.80 20.22
CA ASN A 424 -17.41 -12.84 20.49
C ASN A 424 -16.54 -12.95 19.21
N SER A 425 -17.13 -13.32 18.05
CA SER A 425 -16.43 -13.38 16.74
C SER A 425 -16.26 -11.99 16.13
N SER A 426 -17.37 -11.29 15.86
CA SER A 426 -17.41 -9.96 15.25
C SER A 426 -16.67 -8.92 16.12
N THR A 427 -16.87 -9.00 17.43
CA THR A 427 -16.14 -8.18 18.41
C THR A 427 -14.62 -8.41 18.33
N TRP A 428 -14.15 -9.66 18.23
CA TRP A 428 -12.72 -9.96 18.09
C TRP A 428 -12.14 -9.45 16.77
N MET A 429 -12.84 -9.63 15.64
CA MET A 429 -12.38 -9.11 14.34
C MET A 429 -12.30 -7.58 14.33
N THR A 430 -13.26 -6.90 14.97
CA THR A 430 -13.28 -5.44 15.11
C THR A 430 -12.11 -4.96 15.97
N ILE A 431 -11.86 -5.61 17.12
CA ILE A 431 -10.70 -5.35 17.97
C ILE A 431 -9.39 -5.58 17.20
N GLN A 432 -9.31 -6.63 16.37
CA GLN A 432 -8.13 -6.93 15.56
C GLN A 432 -7.88 -5.85 14.48
N ALA A 433 -8.92 -5.40 13.78
CA ALA A 433 -8.83 -4.32 12.79
C ALA A 433 -8.35 -3.02 13.44
N VAL A 434 -9.01 -2.59 14.52
CA VAL A 434 -8.67 -1.38 15.29
C VAL A 434 -7.26 -1.49 15.89
N SER A 435 -6.86 -2.66 16.38
CA SER A 435 -5.50 -2.93 16.88
C SER A 435 -4.44 -2.75 15.78
N PHE A 436 -4.63 -3.32 14.59
CA PHE A 436 -3.71 -3.08 13.47
C PHE A 436 -3.66 -1.61 13.04
N LEU A 437 -4.78 -0.91 13.04
CA LEU A 437 -4.82 0.53 12.72
C LEU A 437 -4.07 1.37 13.76
N ILE A 438 -4.28 1.11 15.06
CA ILE A 438 -3.59 1.80 16.16
C ILE A 438 -2.09 1.48 16.14
N ILE A 439 -1.70 0.21 15.96
CA ILE A 439 -0.29 -0.20 15.87
C ILE A 439 0.38 0.48 14.66
N GLY A 440 -0.27 0.50 13.49
CA GLY A 440 0.21 1.21 12.31
C GLY A 440 0.40 2.71 12.57
N ALA A 441 -0.58 3.38 13.17
CA ALA A 441 -0.52 4.79 13.51
C ALA A 441 0.57 5.12 14.56
N ILE A 442 0.77 4.27 15.57
CA ILE A 442 1.82 4.44 16.59
C ILE A 442 3.21 4.28 15.95
N ILE A 443 3.43 3.25 15.13
CA ILE A 443 4.71 3.05 14.42
C ILE A 443 4.97 4.24 13.48
N ALA A 444 3.96 4.72 12.76
CA ALA A 444 4.08 5.91 11.92
C ALA A 444 4.46 7.16 12.72
N ALA A 445 3.78 7.44 13.84
CA ALA A 445 4.06 8.61 14.67
C ALA A 445 5.45 8.57 15.33
N VAL A 446 5.91 7.39 15.76
CA VAL A 446 7.22 7.21 16.42
C VAL A 446 8.40 7.22 15.44
N PHE A 447 8.22 6.76 14.20
CA PHE A 447 9.32 6.69 13.21
C PHE A 447 9.27 7.75 12.11
N ALA A 448 8.29 8.65 12.12
CA ALA A 448 8.25 9.80 11.22
C ALA A 448 9.37 10.82 11.49
N ASP A 449 9.50 11.31 12.72
CA ASP A 449 10.51 12.32 13.11
C ASP A 449 11.95 11.81 12.83
N PRO A 450 12.35 10.58 13.26
CA PRO A 450 13.67 10.05 12.98
C PRO A 450 13.94 9.80 11.48
N LEU A 451 12.92 9.57 10.66
CA LEU A 451 13.05 9.47 9.21
C LEU A 451 13.24 10.84 8.55
N VAL A 452 12.50 11.87 9.01
CA VAL A 452 12.68 13.28 8.58
C VAL A 452 14.09 13.76 8.93
N ASP A 453 14.54 13.53 10.17
CA ASP A 453 15.90 13.85 10.61
C ASP A 453 16.97 13.07 9.83
N SER A 454 16.74 11.79 9.53
CA SER A 454 17.68 11.00 8.70
C SER A 454 17.79 11.56 7.28
N VAL A 455 16.70 12.09 6.71
CA VAL A 455 16.73 12.77 5.41
C VAL A 455 17.42 14.13 5.51
N ASN A 456 17.23 14.90 6.58
CA ASN A 456 17.91 16.18 6.75
C ASN A 456 19.43 16.02 7.01
N ASN A 457 19.81 15.04 7.83
CA ASN A 457 21.22 14.68 8.08
C ASN A 457 21.87 13.99 6.87
N PHE A 458 21.12 13.35 5.98
CA PHE A 458 21.64 12.92 4.68
C PHE A 458 21.82 14.10 3.72
N SER A 459 20.87 15.06 3.70
CA SER A 459 20.93 16.31 2.93
C SER A 459 22.16 17.14 3.27
N SER A 460 22.36 17.48 4.55
CA SER A 460 23.46 18.33 5.00
C SER A 460 24.85 17.76 4.68
N VAL A 461 25.05 16.46 4.88
CA VAL A 461 26.34 15.78 4.64
C VAL A 461 26.60 15.54 3.14
N THR A 462 25.57 15.26 2.34
CA THR A 462 25.73 15.02 0.88
C THR A 462 25.66 16.29 0.03
N LYS A 463 25.10 17.38 0.56
CA LYS A 463 24.78 18.65 -0.14
C LYS A 463 23.77 18.49 -1.28
N ILE A 464 22.95 17.43 -1.22
CA ILE A 464 21.78 17.23 -2.07
C ILE A 464 20.57 17.76 -1.26
N PRO A 465 19.73 18.68 -1.80
CA PRO A 465 18.63 19.23 -1.01
C PRO A 465 17.65 18.17 -0.52
N SER A 466 17.20 18.32 0.73
CA SER A 466 16.30 17.42 1.45
C SER A 466 15.02 17.09 0.66
N PHE A 467 14.49 18.05 -0.09
CA PHE A 467 13.38 17.87 -1.04
C PHE A 467 13.62 16.69 -2.02
N PHE A 468 14.76 16.65 -2.72
CA PHE A 468 15.01 15.63 -3.76
C PHE A 468 15.18 14.24 -3.16
N ILE A 469 15.80 14.15 -1.98
CA ILE A 469 15.94 12.91 -1.21
C ILE A 469 14.56 12.41 -0.79
N SER A 470 13.70 13.30 -0.28
CA SER A 470 12.33 12.97 0.10
C SER A 470 11.49 12.50 -1.09
N PHE A 471 11.45 13.29 -2.17
CA PHE A 471 10.69 13.02 -3.41
C PHE A 471 10.99 11.66 -4.03
N ILE A 472 12.24 11.20 -3.93
CA ILE A 472 12.66 9.90 -4.44
C ILE A 472 12.41 8.80 -3.41
N ALA A 473 12.83 8.97 -2.15
CA ALA A 473 12.93 7.88 -1.20
C ALA A 473 11.68 7.64 -0.34
N MET A 474 11.02 8.70 0.18
CA MET A 474 9.89 8.53 1.09
C MET A 474 8.66 7.86 0.44
N PRO A 475 8.30 8.13 -0.82
CA PRO A 475 7.22 7.40 -1.50
C PRO A 475 7.43 5.87 -1.58
N PHE A 476 8.68 5.40 -1.65
CA PHE A 476 8.97 3.96 -1.57
C PHE A 476 8.84 3.39 -0.15
N ALA A 477 8.96 4.22 0.89
CA ALA A 477 8.66 3.80 2.26
C ALA A 477 7.15 3.69 2.49
N THR A 478 6.36 4.70 2.10
CA THR A 478 4.94 4.80 2.46
C THR A 478 3.99 4.11 1.49
N ASN A 479 4.15 4.33 0.18
CA ASN A 479 3.20 3.89 -0.84
C ASN A 479 3.53 2.51 -1.46
N SER A 480 4.58 1.83 -1.00
CA SER A 480 5.05 0.59 -1.64
C SER A 480 4.20 -0.65 -1.34
N SER A 481 3.47 -0.69 -0.23
CA SER A 481 2.45 -1.72 0.05
C SER A 481 1.32 -1.68 -0.98
N GLU A 482 0.79 -0.50 -1.25
CA GLU A 482 -0.20 -0.26 -2.31
C GLU A 482 0.38 -0.54 -3.70
N ALA A 483 1.60 -0.04 -3.99
CA ALA A 483 2.25 -0.23 -5.28
C ALA A 483 2.48 -1.72 -5.63
N VAL A 484 2.95 -2.52 -4.67
CA VAL A 484 3.11 -3.97 -4.86
C VAL A 484 1.76 -4.65 -5.10
N SER A 485 0.72 -4.25 -4.37
CA SER A 485 -0.64 -4.79 -4.52
C SER A 485 -1.23 -4.44 -5.89
N ALA A 486 -1.11 -3.19 -6.33
CA ALA A 486 -1.49 -2.70 -7.66
C ALA A 486 -0.77 -3.46 -8.79
N LEU A 487 0.53 -3.75 -8.66
CA LEU A 487 1.28 -4.56 -9.63
C LEU A 487 0.82 -6.01 -9.64
N ILE A 488 0.50 -6.60 -8.49
CA ILE A 488 -0.07 -7.95 -8.39
C ILE A 488 -1.44 -8.02 -9.08
N PHE A 489 -2.32 -7.03 -8.88
CA PHE A 489 -3.63 -6.97 -9.54
C PHE A 489 -3.54 -6.71 -11.05
N ALA A 490 -2.65 -5.83 -11.49
CA ALA A 490 -2.33 -5.65 -12.92
C ALA A 490 -1.87 -6.98 -13.56
N SER A 491 -0.99 -7.73 -12.88
CA SER A 491 -0.43 -9.01 -13.38
C SER A 491 -1.47 -10.10 -13.65
N ARG A 492 -2.72 -9.94 -13.17
CA ARG A 492 -3.83 -10.86 -13.41
C ARG A 492 -4.42 -10.75 -14.81
N LYS A 493 -4.12 -9.68 -15.57
CA LYS A 493 -4.47 -9.53 -17.00
C LYS A 493 -5.97 -9.72 -17.29
N LYS A 494 -6.83 -9.25 -16.38
CA LYS A 494 -8.27 -9.13 -16.60
C LYS A 494 -8.68 -7.66 -16.60
N LYS A 495 -9.55 -7.21 -17.52
CA LYS A 495 -10.09 -5.84 -17.59
C LYS A 495 -10.63 -5.36 -16.24
N ARG A 496 -11.25 -6.26 -15.48
CA ARG A 496 -11.78 -5.97 -14.14
C ARG A 496 -10.68 -5.62 -13.11
N THR A 497 -9.56 -6.36 -13.08
CA THR A 497 -8.49 -6.08 -12.11
C THR A 497 -7.68 -4.85 -12.52
N ALA A 498 -7.46 -4.64 -13.83
CA ALA A 498 -6.88 -3.41 -14.34
C ALA A 498 -7.73 -2.17 -14.00
N SER A 499 -9.05 -2.25 -14.19
CA SER A 499 -9.97 -1.15 -13.86
C SER A 499 -10.01 -0.83 -12.36
N LEU A 500 -9.88 -1.84 -11.49
CA LEU A 500 -9.69 -1.61 -10.05
C LEU A 500 -8.35 -0.89 -9.80
N THR A 501 -7.24 -1.48 -10.26
CA THR A 501 -5.86 -0.97 -10.08
C THR A 501 -5.73 0.51 -10.46
N PHE A 502 -6.20 0.92 -11.64
CA PHE A 502 -6.10 2.31 -12.07
C PHE A 502 -7.06 3.24 -11.30
N SER A 503 -8.20 2.75 -10.83
CA SER A 503 -9.10 3.55 -9.98
C SER A 503 -8.50 3.77 -8.57
N GLU A 504 -7.78 2.78 -8.04
CA GLU A 504 -7.03 2.90 -6.78
C GLU A 504 -5.89 3.92 -6.92
N ILE A 505 -5.10 3.86 -8.00
CA ILE A 505 -4.02 4.85 -8.27
C ILE A 505 -4.57 6.28 -8.35
N TYR A 506 -5.65 6.54 -9.10
CA TYR A 506 -6.23 7.89 -9.15
C TYR A 506 -6.89 8.29 -7.82
N GLY A 507 -7.35 7.31 -7.03
CA GLY A 507 -7.89 7.52 -5.69
C GLY A 507 -6.83 7.98 -4.68
N ALA A 508 -5.69 7.28 -4.62
CA ALA A 508 -4.54 7.65 -3.79
C ALA A 508 -4.01 9.05 -4.14
N VAL A 509 -3.86 9.36 -5.44
CA VAL A 509 -3.49 10.71 -5.89
C VAL A 509 -4.52 11.77 -5.49
N THR A 510 -5.82 11.46 -5.58
CA THR A 510 -6.90 12.36 -5.13
C THR A 510 -6.80 12.62 -3.62
N MET A 511 -6.44 11.61 -2.82
CA MET A 511 -6.23 11.76 -1.38
C MET A 511 -4.99 12.60 -1.06
N ASN A 512 -3.86 12.38 -1.73
CA ASN A 512 -2.66 13.21 -1.53
C ASN A 512 -2.92 14.68 -1.92
N ASN A 513 -3.65 14.91 -3.02
CA ASN A 513 -4.05 16.23 -3.47
C ASN A 513 -5.07 16.94 -2.56
N THR A 514 -5.75 16.23 -1.65
CA THR A 514 -6.78 16.81 -0.77
C THR A 514 -6.39 16.74 0.71
N LEU A 515 -6.23 15.54 1.27
CA LEU A 515 -5.85 15.32 2.68
C LEU A 515 -4.42 15.78 2.97
N CYS A 516 -3.42 15.25 2.26
CA CYS A 516 -2.03 15.58 2.53
C CYS A 516 -1.74 17.07 2.27
N LEU A 517 -2.36 17.66 1.23
CA LEU A 517 -2.32 19.10 1.00
C LEU A 517 -3.05 19.91 2.09
N ALA A 518 -4.19 19.46 2.61
CA ALA A 518 -4.87 20.14 3.73
C ALA A 518 -4.01 20.14 5.00
N VAL A 519 -3.33 19.03 5.30
CA VAL A 519 -2.36 18.95 6.41
C VAL A 519 -1.19 19.92 6.19
N PHE A 520 -0.60 19.91 4.99
CA PHE A 520 0.51 20.80 4.62
C PHE A 520 0.13 22.30 4.74
N LEU A 521 -0.98 22.71 4.13
CA LEU A 521 -1.46 24.09 4.20
C LEU A 521 -1.89 24.49 5.61
N GLY A 522 -2.42 23.55 6.39
CA GLY A 522 -2.74 23.72 7.80
C GLY A 522 -1.49 24.04 8.64
N LEU A 523 -0.41 23.27 8.46
CA LEU A 523 0.89 23.55 9.10
C LEU A 523 1.43 24.92 8.72
N VAL A 524 1.54 25.21 7.41
CA VAL A 524 2.07 26.49 6.90
C VAL A 524 1.29 27.67 7.46
N TYR A 525 -0.05 27.57 7.52
CA TYR A 525 -0.90 28.61 8.08
C TYR A 525 -0.75 28.76 9.61
N ILE A 526 -0.80 27.65 10.37
CA ILE A 526 -0.79 27.67 11.84
C ILE A 526 0.60 28.04 12.42
N ARG A 527 1.69 27.53 11.83
CA ARG A 527 3.07 27.89 12.19
C ARG A 527 3.52 29.22 11.57
N GLY A 528 2.71 29.81 10.68
CA GLY A 528 3.02 31.06 9.99
C GLY A 528 4.28 30.98 9.14
N LEU A 529 4.53 29.82 8.52
CA LEU A 529 5.69 29.56 7.66
C LEU A 529 5.62 30.39 6.37
N THR A 530 6.77 30.57 5.72
CA THR A 530 6.81 31.18 4.39
C THR A 530 6.32 30.21 3.33
N TRP A 531 5.63 30.73 2.31
CA TRP A 531 5.28 29.97 1.12
C TRP A 531 6.32 30.22 0.03
N ASP A 532 7.18 29.24 -0.16
CA ASP A 532 8.31 29.16 -1.09
C ASP A 532 8.24 27.89 -1.97
N PHE A 533 7.15 27.14 -1.89
CA PHE A 533 6.94 25.84 -2.56
C PHE A 533 6.35 25.96 -3.98
N SER A 534 6.80 26.95 -4.77
CA SER A 534 6.15 27.27 -6.06
C SER A 534 6.59 26.37 -7.21
N SER A 535 7.79 25.79 -7.22
CA SER A 535 8.26 24.94 -8.32
C SER A 535 7.70 23.51 -8.21
N GLU A 536 7.66 22.98 -7.00
CA GLU A 536 7.18 21.65 -6.63
C GLU A 536 5.69 21.50 -6.92
N VAL A 537 4.90 22.51 -6.52
CA VAL A 537 3.46 22.58 -6.81
C VAL A 537 3.19 22.67 -8.31
N LEU A 538 4.01 23.40 -9.08
CA LEU A 538 3.87 23.46 -10.53
C LEU A 538 4.09 22.08 -11.17
N VAL A 539 5.06 21.32 -10.68
CA VAL A 539 5.34 19.97 -11.20
C VAL A 539 4.21 18.99 -10.87
N ILE A 540 3.61 19.06 -9.68
CA ILE A 540 2.36 18.33 -9.38
C ILE A 540 1.26 18.71 -10.38
N LEU A 541 1.03 20.01 -10.61
CA LEU A 541 0.03 20.49 -11.57
C LEU A 541 0.27 19.94 -12.98
N ILE A 542 1.50 20.00 -13.49
CA ILE A 542 1.86 19.52 -14.83
C ILE A 542 1.60 18.01 -14.94
N VAL A 543 2.06 17.20 -13.99
CA VAL A 543 1.91 15.74 -14.05
C VAL A 543 0.45 15.32 -13.91
N CYS A 544 -0.29 15.90 -12.95
CA CYS A 544 -1.72 15.64 -12.76
C CYS A 544 -2.57 16.08 -13.96
N VAL A 545 -2.26 17.21 -14.59
CA VAL A 545 -2.98 17.68 -15.80
C VAL A 545 -2.67 16.78 -16.99
N VAL A 546 -1.41 16.47 -17.27
CA VAL A 546 -1.01 15.64 -18.42
C VAL A 546 -1.59 14.23 -18.31
N MET A 547 -1.36 13.54 -17.19
CA MET A 547 -1.86 12.17 -16.99
C MET A 547 -3.38 12.15 -16.77
N GLY A 548 -3.94 13.14 -16.09
CA GLY A 548 -5.37 13.26 -15.85
C GLY A 548 -6.17 13.49 -17.13
N ILE A 549 -5.78 14.44 -17.98
CA ILE A 549 -6.42 14.65 -19.29
C ILE A 549 -6.30 13.38 -20.15
N PHE A 550 -5.11 12.80 -20.23
CA PHE A 550 -4.87 11.58 -21.03
C PHE A 550 -5.81 10.42 -20.61
N THR A 551 -5.93 10.17 -19.30
CA THR A 551 -6.73 9.05 -18.75
C THR A 551 -8.23 9.37 -18.58
N SER A 552 -8.62 10.64 -18.61
CA SER A 552 -10.02 11.11 -18.57
C SER A 552 -10.76 10.92 -19.90
N PHE A 553 -10.03 10.81 -21.02
CA PHE A 553 -10.58 10.65 -22.37
C PHE A 553 -10.27 9.29 -23.02
N GLN A 554 -9.27 8.53 -22.53
CA GLN A 554 -8.94 7.21 -23.07
C GLN A 554 -9.23 6.09 -22.05
N THR A 555 -9.87 5.01 -22.52
CA THR A 555 -10.11 3.77 -21.74
C THR A 555 -9.23 2.60 -22.19
N THR A 556 -8.36 2.78 -23.19
CA THR A 556 -7.31 1.82 -23.56
C THR A 556 -5.97 2.54 -23.54
N PHE A 557 -4.98 1.92 -22.90
CA PHE A 557 -3.61 2.41 -22.77
C PHE A 557 -2.67 1.42 -23.48
N PRO A 558 -2.25 1.68 -24.75
CA PRO A 558 -1.26 0.85 -25.44
C PRO A 558 0.11 0.97 -24.77
N VAL A 559 0.97 -0.05 -24.90
CA VAL A 559 2.24 -0.12 -24.12
C VAL A 559 3.16 1.10 -24.33
N TRP A 560 3.15 1.78 -25.48
CA TRP A 560 3.96 3.00 -25.65
C TRP A 560 3.64 4.11 -24.63
N THR A 561 2.45 4.13 -24.01
CA THR A 561 2.07 5.16 -23.03
C THR A 561 2.85 5.02 -21.72
N SER A 562 3.32 3.81 -21.36
CA SER A 562 4.19 3.64 -20.19
C SER A 562 5.55 4.28 -20.38
N SER A 563 6.05 4.36 -21.62
CA SER A 563 7.30 5.08 -21.93
C SER A 563 7.16 6.58 -21.69
N VAL A 564 6.01 7.18 -22.04
CA VAL A 564 5.71 8.59 -21.72
C VAL A 564 5.63 8.81 -20.21
N ALA A 565 4.89 7.94 -19.51
CA ALA A 565 4.78 7.99 -18.06
C ALA A 565 6.17 7.90 -17.37
N TYR A 566 7.03 6.96 -17.78
CA TYR A 566 8.38 6.83 -17.23
C TYR A 566 9.32 7.99 -17.56
N ILE A 567 9.20 8.63 -18.73
CA ILE A 567 9.99 9.82 -19.08
C ILE A 567 9.57 11.04 -18.24
N LEU A 568 8.29 11.11 -17.85
CA LEU A 568 7.74 12.22 -17.07
C LEU A 568 8.31 12.29 -15.64
N TYR A 569 8.74 11.18 -15.03
CA TYR A 569 9.36 11.15 -13.70
C TYR A 569 10.72 11.88 -13.62
N PRO A 570 11.77 11.52 -14.39
CA PRO A 570 13.02 12.27 -14.40
C PRO A 570 12.87 13.67 -14.99
N LEU A 571 11.92 13.89 -15.93
CA LEU A 571 11.60 15.23 -16.42
C LEU A 571 11.06 16.12 -15.30
N SER A 572 10.25 15.58 -14.39
CA SER A 572 9.75 16.30 -13.20
C SER A 572 10.91 16.75 -12.30
N LEU A 573 11.86 15.84 -12.00
CA LEU A 573 13.06 16.16 -11.21
C LEU A 573 13.95 17.21 -11.88
N ILE A 574 14.18 17.09 -13.20
CA ILE A 574 14.95 18.07 -13.99
C ILE A 574 14.25 19.42 -14.02
N LEU A 575 12.92 19.44 -14.12
CA LEU A 575 12.14 20.67 -14.14
C LEU A 575 12.27 21.42 -12.81
N ILE A 576 12.09 20.75 -11.66
CA ILE A 576 12.30 21.38 -10.34
C ILE A 576 13.72 21.93 -10.22
N TYR A 577 14.74 21.13 -10.53
CA TYR A 577 16.14 21.57 -10.50
C TYR A 577 16.39 22.82 -11.37
N VAL A 578 15.80 22.90 -12.57
CA VAL A 578 15.91 24.08 -13.44
C VAL A 578 15.19 25.30 -12.85
N LEU A 579 14.00 25.12 -12.29
CA LEU A 579 13.20 26.22 -11.76
C LEU A 579 13.80 26.81 -10.47
N ASP A 580 14.35 25.97 -9.60
CA ASP A 580 14.98 26.41 -8.35
C ASP A 580 16.36 27.03 -8.61
N PHE A 581 17.27 26.29 -9.25
CA PHE A 581 18.69 26.67 -9.33
C PHE A 581 19.04 27.60 -10.51
N ILE A 582 18.13 27.80 -11.48
CA ILE A 582 18.37 28.69 -12.64
C ILE A 582 17.40 29.88 -12.67
N TYR A 583 16.17 29.72 -12.16
CA TYR A 583 15.15 30.76 -12.18
C TYR A 583 14.75 31.29 -10.79
N GLU A 584 15.29 30.74 -9.69
CA GLU A 584 14.97 31.12 -8.30
C GLU A 584 13.45 31.19 -8.05
N TRP A 585 12.69 30.24 -8.61
CA TRP A 585 11.22 30.29 -8.67
C TRP A 585 10.51 29.61 -7.49
N SER A 586 11.08 29.73 -6.29
CA SER A 586 10.53 29.27 -5.00
C SER A 586 9.59 30.29 -4.36
#